data_AF-A9XAP6-F1
#
_entry.id   AF-A9XAP6-F1
#
_cell.length_a   1.000
_cell.length_b   1.000
_cell.length_c   1.000
_cell.angle_alpha   90.00
_cell.angle_beta   90.00
_cell.angle_gamma   90.00
#
_symmetry.space_group_name_H-M   'P 1'
#
loop_
_entity.id
_entity.type
_entity.pdbx_description
1 polymer ?
#
loop_
_entity_poly.entity_id
_entity_poly.type
_entity_poly.pdbx_seq_one_letter_code
_entity_poly.pdbx_strand_id
1 'polypeptide(L)'
;IPMVYHTKTRSERHGELIAFGIKGAIAQARIAHDISGGNGRLHMNVLWEMGGAEEILEGALEGAKGLIHGVTCGAGMPYRVAEIAAKYGVYYYPIVSSARAFRALWKRAYHKYGQLLGGVVYEDPWLAGGHNGLSNSENPEKPEPPYARVRDLRATMRECGVSDAVPVFMAGGVWALKEWSDWIGNPELGAIAFQFGTRPLLTQESPISDAWKHRLLTLKPGDVLLHRFSPTGFYSSAVKNDFITDLVDRSHRQIAFSSEAMGDHVAELPIGARKRIVWVTPHDKEQALAWMAAGFTEALRTPDNTLVFVDAVKAEEIRKDQVDCMGCLSQCAFSNWAQNDAGTTGKKADPRSFCIQKTLQNIGHGGDVENELMFAGHNAYRFANDPFYAGGFIPTVRQLVDRMATGE
;
A
#
# COMPACT_ATOMS: atom_id res chain seq x y z
N ILE A 1 -4.74 -7.85 -20.72
CA ILE A 1 -3.46 -7.87 -21.47
C ILE A 1 -2.55 -8.84 -20.73
N PRO A 2 -2.11 -9.95 -21.33
CA PRO A 2 -1.20 -10.88 -20.66
C PRO A 2 0.13 -10.18 -20.30
N MET A 3 0.60 -10.36 -19.07
CA MET A 3 1.92 -9.89 -18.61
C MET A 3 2.93 -11.02 -18.75
N VAL A 4 3.56 -11.11 -19.92
CA VAL A 4 4.57 -12.14 -20.22
C VAL A 4 5.93 -11.48 -20.34
N TYR A 5 6.86 -11.87 -19.47
CA TYR A 5 8.23 -11.36 -19.48
C TYR A 5 9.09 -12.24 -20.38
N HIS A 6 9.76 -11.64 -21.36
CA HIS A 6 10.63 -12.35 -22.30
C HIS A 6 12.10 -12.23 -21.92
N THR A 7 12.42 -11.24 -21.09
CA THR A 7 13.79 -10.85 -20.77
C THR A 7 14.31 -11.58 -19.52
N LYS A 8 15.64 -11.65 -19.38
CA LYS A 8 16.27 -12.45 -18.32
C LYS A 8 16.76 -11.60 -17.15
N THR A 9 17.15 -10.34 -17.39
CA THR A 9 17.66 -9.47 -16.32
C THR A 9 16.51 -8.73 -15.63
N ARG A 10 16.72 -8.32 -14.36
CA ARG A 10 15.71 -7.55 -13.62
C ARG A 10 15.43 -6.18 -14.26
N SER A 11 16.46 -5.52 -14.79
CA SER A 11 16.33 -4.20 -15.44
C SER A 11 15.53 -4.26 -16.74
N GLU A 12 15.73 -5.31 -17.54
CA GLU A 12 14.91 -5.51 -18.75
C GLU A 12 13.46 -5.86 -18.39
N ARG A 13 13.25 -6.72 -17.38
CA ARG A 13 11.90 -7.04 -16.86
C ARG A 13 11.18 -5.79 -16.34
N HIS A 14 11.91 -4.89 -15.70
CA HIS A 14 11.38 -3.60 -15.26
C HIS A 14 10.89 -2.76 -16.43
N GLY A 15 11.64 -2.70 -17.54
CA GLY A 15 11.20 -2.05 -18.77
C GLY A 15 9.95 -2.69 -19.38
N GLU A 16 9.88 -4.02 -19.40
CA GLU A 16 8.67 -4.75 -19.84
C GLU A 16 7.46 -4.41 -18.94
N LEU A 17 7.67 -4.37 -17.61
CA LEU A 17 6.63 -4.00 -16.64
C LEU A 17 6.11 -2.58 -16.87
N ILE A 18 6.98 -1.60 -17.13
CA ILE A 18 6.58 -0.22 -17.46
C ILE A 18 5.71 -0.20 -18.72
N ALA A 19 6.15 -0.90 -19.77
CA ALA A 19 5.39 -0.99 -21.01
C ALA A 19 4.02 -1.65 -20.81
N PHE A 20 3.92 -2.67 -19.97
CA PHE A 20 2.64 -3.27 -19.57
C PHE A 20 1.77 -2.29 -18.78
N GLY A 21 2.36 -1.53 -17.85
CA GLY A 21 1.68 -0.51 -17.06
C GLY A 21 1.01 0.55 -17.94
N ILE A 22 1.76 1.08 -18.93
CA ILE A 22 1.23 2.06 -19.89
C ILE A 22 0.08 1.47 -20.71
N LYS A 23 0.30 0.30 -21.34
CA LYS A 23 -0.74 -0.36 -22.16
C LYS A 23 -1.99 -0.68 -21.34
N GLY A 24 -1.80 -1.16 -20.11
CA GLY A 24 -2.87 -1.47 -19.17
C GLY A 24 -3.66 -0.24 -18.79
N ALA A 25 -2.99 0.86 -18.41
CA ALA A 25 -3.64 2.12 -18.05
C ALA A 25 -4.48 2.68 -19.21
N ILE A 26 -3.95 2.67 -20.43
CA ILE A 26 -4.68 3.13 -21.63
C ILE A 26 -5.91 2.24 -21.89
N ALA A 27 -5.76 0.92 -21.82
CA ALA A 27 -6.87 0.00 -22.03
C ALA A 27 -7.97 0.18 -20.97
N GLN A 28 -7.60 0.31 -19.70
CA GLN A 28 -8.55 0.53 -18.59
C GLN A 28 -9.24 1.90 -18.69
N ALA A 29 -8.52 2.95 -19.09
CA ALA A 29 -9.13 4.27 -19.32
C ALA A 29 -10.21 4.22 -20.42
N ARG A 30 -9.97 3.47 -21.51
CA ARG A 30 -10.96 3.28 -22.58
C ARG A 30 -12.17 2.49 -22.10
N ILE A 31 -11.95 1.35 -21.43
CA ILE A 31 -13.02 0.53 -20.86
C ILE A 31 -13.89 1.37 -19.90
N ALA A 32 -13.26 2.11 -18.99
CA ALA A 32 -13.97 2.94 -18.04
C ALA A 32 -14.76 4.07 -18.71
N HIS A 33 -14.21 4.67 -19.78
CA HIS A 33 -14.89 5.70 -20.57
C HIS A 33 -16.10 5.15 -21.32
N ASP A 34 -15.95 3.99 -21.96
CA ASP A 34 -17.03 3.36 -22.72
C ASP A 34 -18.18 2.92 -21.80
N ILE A 35 -17.85 2.37 -20.62
CA ILE A 35 -18.84 1.99 -19.61
C ILE A 35 -19.53 3.21 -19.01
N SER A 36 -18.79 4.30 -18.72
CA SER A 36 -19.38 5.49 -18.11
C SER A 36 -20.32 6.22 -19.06
N GLY A 37 -20.12 6.10 -20.37
CA GLY A 37 -20.95 6.76 -21.38
C GLY A 37 -20.95 8.29 -21.23
N GLY A 38 -19.85 8.86 -20.75
CA GLY A 38 -19.71 10.29 -20.45
C GLY A 38 -20.30 10.73 -19.10
N ASN A 39 -20.83 9.81 -18.29
CA ASN A 39 -21.33 10.11 -16.96
C ASN A 39 -20.20 10.08 -15.93
N GLY A 40 -19.81 11.28 -15.46
CA GLY A 40 -18.79 11.44 -14.43
C GLY A 40 -17.38 11.58 -14.98
N ARG A 41 -16.44 11.88 -14.07
CA ARG A 41 -15.02 12.07 -14.40
C ARG A 41 -14.24 10.79 -14.09
N LEU A 42 -13.26 10.49 -14.93
CA LEU A 42 -12.36 9.35 -14.75
C LEU A 42 -11.01 9.82 -14.24
N HIS A 43 -10.57 9.24 -13.13
CA HIS A 43 -9.30 9.56 -12.52
C HIS A 43 -8.37 8.35 -12.56
N MET A 44 -7.08 8.61 -12.74
CA MET A 44 -6.03 7.60 -12.60
C MET A 44 -5.38 7.74 -11.23
N ASN A 45 -5.30 6.65 -10.48
CA ASN A 45 -4.50 6.60 -9.26
C ASN A 45 -3.08 6.14 -9.58
N VAL A 46 -2.08 6.86 -9.08
CA VAL A 46 -0.65 6.55 -9.23
C VAL A 46 -0.02 6.38 -7.85
N LEU A 47 0.68 5.26 -7.67
CA LEU A 47 1.53 5.04 -6.50
C LEU A 47 2.93 5.54 -6.84
N TRP A 48 3.45 6.52 -6.09
CA TRP A 48 4.68 7.21 -6.47
C TRP A 48 5.94 6.35 -6.26
N GLU A 49 5.99 5.53 -5.21
CA GLU A 49 7.10 4.57 -5.00
C GLU A 49 7.07 3.36 -5.95
N MET A 50 6.15 3.34 -6.94
CA MET A 50 6.23 2.36 -8.02
C MET A 50 7.40 2.70 -8.95
N GLY A 51 8.12 1.67 -9.40
CA GLY A 51 9.16 1.84 -10.40
C GLY A 51 8.55 2.34 -11.72
N GLY A 52 9.15 3.36 -12.31
CA GLY A 52 8.71 3.97 -13.57
C GLY A 52 7.45 4.82 -13.45
N ALA A 53 7.05 5.25 -12.24
CA ALA A 53 5.81 6.00 -12.01
C ALA A 53 5.63 7.19 -12.96
N GLU A 54 6.68 7.97 -13.20
CA GLU A 54 6.64 9.13 -14.11
C GLU A 54 6.43 8.71 -15.56
N GLU A 55 7.18 7.73 -16.05
CA GLU A 55 7.08 7.22 -17.42
C GLU A 55 5.72 6.58 -17.68
N ILE A 56 5.20 5.82 -16.71
CA ILE A 56 3.87 5.21 -16.78
C ILE A 56 2.80 6.30 -16.83
N LEU A 57 2.90 7.32 -15.97
CA LEU A 57 1.92 8.41 -15.94
C LEU A 57 1.95 9.22 -17.24
N GLU A 58 3.13 9.60 -17.73
CA GLU A 58 3.25 10.32 -19.01
C GLU A 58 2.72 9.49 -20.18
N GLY A 59 3.09 8.21 -20.26
CA GLY A 59 2.63 7.31 -21.31
C GLY A 59 1.12 7.07 -21.26
N ALA A 60 0.55 6.94 -20.07
CA ALA A 60 -0.89 6.77 -19.88
C ALA A 60 -1.67 8.02 -20.29
N LEU A 61 -1.25 9.22 -19.84
CA LEU A 61 -1.93 10.47 -20.17
C LEU A 61 -1.82 10.84 -21.65
N GLU A 62 -0.69 10.55 -22.30
CA GLU A 62 -0.54 10.72 -23.74
C GLU A 62 -1.43 9.73 -24.51
N GLY A 63 -1.37 8.44 -24.18
CA GLY A 63 -2.10 7.40 -24.92
C GLY A 63 -3.61 7.35 -24.66
N ALA A 64 -4.08 7.94 -23.56
CA ALA A 64 -5.48 8.07 -23.16
C ALA A 64 -5.94 9.53 -23.09
N LYS A 65 -5.32 10.41 -23.89
CA LYS A 65 -5.63 11.84 -23.92
C LYS A 65 -7.14 12.09 -24.10
N GLY A 66 -7.70 12.92 -23.23
CA GLY A 66 -9.12 13.25 -23.21
C GLY A 66 -10.01 12.25 -22.47
N LEU A 67 -9.49 11.09 -22.05
CA LEU A 67 -10.25 10.10 -21.28
C LEU A 67 -10.01 10.25 -19.78
N ILE A 68 -8.78 10.56 -19.38
CA ILE A 68 -8.39 10.78 -17.99
C ILE A 68 -8.52 12.26 -17.65
N HIS A 69 -9.25 12.56 -16.58
CA HIS A 69 -9.61 13.92 -16.16
C HIS A 69 -8.85 14.39 -14.92
N GLY A 70 -8.34 13.44 -14.13
CA GLY A 70 -7.64 13.71 -12.88
C GLY A 70 -6.61 12.64 -12.54
N VAL A 71 -5.57 13.04 -11.82
CA VAL A 71 -4.53 12.15 -11.31
C VAL A 71 -4.51 12.23 -9.79
N THR A 72 -4.88 11.14 -9.14
CA THR A 72 -4.72 10.98 -7.69
C THR A 72 -3.38 10.31 -7.42
N CYS A 73 -2.57 10.85 -6.51
CA CYS A 73 -1.22 10.32 -6.30
C CYS A 73 -0.82 10.29 -4.82
N GLY A 74 -0.35 9.13 -4.37
CA GLY A 74 0.09 8.88 -2.99
C GLY A 74 1.31 7.97 -2.92
N ALA A 75 1.55 7.39 -1.73
CA ALA A 75 2.67 6.48 -1.45
C ALA A 75 4.03 7.05 -1.89
N GLY A 76 4.51 8.09 -1.21
CA GLY A 76 5.77 8.78 -1.50
C GLY A 76 5.64 10.32 -1.47
N MET A 77 6.65 11.03 -1.97
CA MET A 77 6.62 12.50 -2.13
C MET A 77 6.61 12.89 -3.62
N PRO A 78 5.43 12.92 -4.27
CA PRO A 78 5.29 13.06 -5.73
C PRO A 78 5.52 14.48 -6.26
N TYR A 79 6.73 15.02 -6.15
CA TYR A 79 7.00 16.41 -6.54
C TYR A 79 6.76 16.71 -8.02
N ARG A 80 6.83 15.73 -8.92
CA ARG A 80 6.62 15.95 -10.37
C ARG A 80 5.19 15.75 -10.84
N VAL A 81 4.27 15.21 -10.02
CA VAL A 81 2.91 14.88 -10.49
C VAL A 81 2.14 16.10 -11.00
N ALA A 82 2.27 17.26 -10.34
CA ALA A 82 1.59 18.49 -10.73
C ALA A 82 2.11 19.04 -12.08
N GLU A 83 3.42 18.94 -12.31
CA GLU A 83 4.04 19.32 -13.59
C GLU A 83 3.54 18.40 -14.72
N ILE A 84 3.56 17.08 -14.49
CA ILE A 84 3.09 16.10 -15.47
C ILE A 84 1.60 16.32 -15.77
N ALA A 85 0.75 16.44 -14.75
CA ALA A 85 -0.67 16.71 -14.92
C ALA A 85 -0.93 18.00 -15.71
N ALA A 86 -0.16 19.06 -15.45
CA ALA A 86 -0.26 20.33 -16.17
C ALA A 86 0.10 20.21 -17.66
N LYS A 87 1.12 19.42 -18.02
CA LYS A 87 1.49 19.15 -19.42
C LYS A 87 0.31 18.58 -20.23
N TYR A 88 -0.57 17.82 -19.60
CA TYR A 88 -1.74 17.19 -20.23
C TYR A 88 -3.07 17.89 -19.94
N GLY A 89 -3.07 18.99 -19.18
CA GLY A 89 -4.28 19.76 -18.86
C GLY A 89 -5.28 19.01 -17.97
N VAL A 90 -4.81 18.11 -17.10
CA VAL A 90 -5.64 17.35 -16.17
C VAL A 90 -5.46 17.84 -14.73
N TYR A 91 -6.48 17.66 -13.89
CA TYR A 91 -6.38 18.01 -12.47
C TYR A 91 -5.49 17.02 -11.71
N TYR A 92 -4.87 17.45 -10.60
CA TYR A 92 -4.14 16.55 -9.71
C TYR A 92 -4.66 16.62 -8.27
N TYR A 93 -4.56 15.49 -7.58
CA TYR A 93 -5.11 15.24 -6.25
C TYR A 93 -4.05 14.52 -5.39
N PRO A 94 -3.20 15.25 -4.64
CA PRO A 94 -2.24 14.60 -3.77
C PRO A 94 -2.93 13.92 -2.58
N ILE A 95 -2.48 12.71 -2.27
CA ILE A 95 -2.79 12.00 -1.04
C ILE A 95 -1.74 12.39 0.00
N VAL A 96 -2.19 12.88 1.15
CA VAL A 96 -1.35 13.28 2.28
C VAL A 96 -1.94 12.75 3.59
N SER A 97 -1.08 12.46 4.56
CA SER A 97 -1.50 12.07 5.92
C SER A 97 -1.38 13.21 6.94
N SER A 98 -0.88 14.38 6.53
CA SER A 98 -0.65 15.52 7.42
C SER A 98 -0.50 16.86 6.69
N ALA A 99 -0.77 17.94 7.42
CA ALA A 99 -0.49 19.32 6.98
C ALA A 99 0.98 19.53 6.60
N ARG A 100 1.90 18.88 7.31
CA ARG A 100 3.35 18.94 7.02
C ARG A 100 3.68 18.37 5.64
N ALA A 101 3.12 17.20 5.29
CA ALA A 101 3.33 16.58 3.99
C ALA A 101 2.79 17.48 2.86
N PHE A 102 1.58 18.01 3.02
CA PHE A 102 1.02 18.97 2.07
C PHE A 102 1.90 20.21 1.90
N ARG A 103 2.32 20.85 3.01
CA ARG A 103 3.20 22.03 2.97
C ARG A 103 4.49 21.76 2.20
N ALA A 104 5.09 20.59 2.39
CA ALA A 104 6.31 20.19 1.70
C ALA A 104 6.09 20.03 0.18
N LEU A 105 5.02 19.37 -0.24
CA LEU A 105 4.64 19.24 -1.66
C LEU A 105 4.35 20.60 -2.29
N TRP A 106 3.58 21.44 -1.58
CA TRP A 106 3.17 22.76 -2.06
C TRP A 106 4.35 23.69 -2.29
N LYS A 107 5.17 23.90 -1.25
CA LYS A 107 6.31 24.81 -1.32
C LYS A 107 7.36 24.37 -2.33
N ARG A 108 7.58 23.06 -2.49
CA ARG A 108 8.60 22.55 -3.41
C ARG A 108 8.14 22.53 -4.86
N ALA A 109 6.87 22.20 -5.13
CA ALA A 109 6.43 21.98 -6.51
C ALA A 109 5.03 22.51 -6.83
N TYR A 110 4.01 22.23 -6.01
CA TYR A 110 2.62 22.40 -6.45
C TYR A 110 2.15 23.84 -6.57
N HIS A 111 2.76 24.79 -5.84
CA HIS A 111 2.39 26.21 -5.97
C HIS A 111 2.52 26.75 -7.40
N LYS A 112 3.38 26.14 -8.25
CA LYS A 112 3.55 26.49 -9.66
C LYS A 112 2.35 26.11 -10.54
N TYR A 113 1.52 25.18 -10.07
CA TYR A 113 0.40 24.61 -10.80
C TYR A 113 -0.90 24.63 -9.99
N GLY A 114 -1.01 25.54 -9.01
CA GLY A 114 -2.11 25.57 -8.05
C GLY A 114 -3.51 25.66 -8.68
N GLN A 115 -3.63 26.23 -9.89
CA GLN A 115 -4.87 26.29 -10.66
C GLN A 115 -5.41 24.92 -11.10
N LEU A 116 -4.57 23.88 -11.11
CA LEU A 116 -4.92 22.50 -11.43
C LEU A 116 -5.03 21.59 -10.20
N LEU A 117 -4.89 22.14 -8.99
CA LEU A 117 -5.18 21.38 -7.76
C LEU A 117 -6.69 21.14 -7.68
N GLY A 118 -7.12 19.91 -7.95
CA GLY A 118 -8.54 19.55 -7.92
C GLY A 118 -9.08 19.26 -6.51
N GLY A 119 -8.18 19.01 -5.56
CA GLY A 119 -8.49 18.72 -4.16
C GLY A 119 -7.32 18.02 -3.48
N VAL A 120 -7.42 17.80 -2.18
CA VAL A 120 -6.38 17.11 -1.39
C VAL A 120 -7.02 15.92 -0.69
N VAL A 121 -6.50 14.72 -0.90
CA VAL A 121 -6.97 13.54 -0.17
C VAL A 121 -6.21 13.49 1.16
N TYR A 122 -6.91 13.68 2.26
CA TYR A 122 -6.39 13.34 3.58
C TYR A 122 -6.63 11.84 3.81
N GLU A 123 -5.57 11.07 3.87
CA GLU A 123 -5.64 9.64 4.17
C GLU A 123 -5.25 9.40 5.63
N ASP A 124 -6.20 8.85 6.39
CA ASP A 124 -6.00 8.52 7.78
C ASP A 124 -4.89 7.46 7.93
N PRO A 125 -3.81 7.76 8.66
CA PRO A 125 -2.65 6.90 8.68
C PRO A 125 -2.83 5.66 9.58
N TRP A 126 -3.93 5.55 10.33
CA TRP A 126 -4.25 4.38 11.14
C TRP A 126 -5.41 3.56 10.59
N LEU A 127 -6.41 4.18 9.95
CA LEU A 127 -7.68 3.53 9.63
C LEU A 127 -7.83 3.16 8.15
N ALA A 128 -7.07 3.78 7.24
CA ALA A 128 -7.19 3.49 5.81
C ALA A 128 -6.63 2.10 5.46
N GLY A 129 -7.20 1.44 4.46
CA GLY A 129 -6.68 0.18 3.92
C GLY A 129 -5.51 0.41 2.98
N GLY A 130 -4.63 -0.59 2.83
CA GLY A 130 -3.46 -0.44 1.95
C GLY A 130 -2.31 0.29 2.63
N HIS A 131 -1.43 0.94 1.87
CA HIS A 131 -0.30 1.71 2.43
C HIS A 131 -0.79 2.92 3.23
N ASN A 132 -0.13 3.19 4.36
CA ASN A 132 -0.50 4.29 5.26
C ASN A 132 0.67 5.25 5.51
N GLY A 133 0.37 6.54 5.54
CA GLY A 133 1.34 7.62 5.70
C GLY A 133 1.77 7.95 7.13
N LEU A 134 1.99 6.96 8.00
CA LEU A 134 2.54 7.20 9.34
C LEU A 134 3.98 7.71 9.29
N SER A 135 4.27 8.74 10.06
CA SER A 135 5.62 9.27 10.27
C SER A 135 6.32 8.59 11.44
N ASN A 136 7.66 8.66 11.46
CA ASN A 136 8.48 8.04 12.51
C ASN A 136 8.20 8.58 13.94
N SER A 137 7.56 9.74 14.07
CA SER A 137 7.18 10.32 15.36
C SER A 137 5.82 9.83 15.87
N GLU A 138 5.04 9.15 15.03
CA GLU A 138 3.71 8.67 15.37
C GLU A 138 3.77 7.22 15.84
N ASN A 139 2.89 6.88 16.79
CA ASN A 139 2.79 5.52 17.29
C ASN A 139 1.70 4.76 16.50
N PRO A 140 2.05 3.67 15.78
CA PRO A 140 1.08 2.88 15.03
C PRO A 140 0.00 2.23 15.91
N GLU A 141 0.28 2.00 17.19
CA GLU A 141 -0.65 1.36 18.14
C GLU A 141 -1.59 2.36 18.82
N LYS A 142 -1.44 3.66 18.55
CA LYS A 142 -2.27 4.72 19.16
C LYS A 142 -2.93 5.57 18.07
N PRO A 143 -4.06 5.11 17.50
CA PRO A 143 -4.82 5.90 16.53
C PRO A 143 -5.29 7.23 17.10
N GLU A 144 -5.24 8.28 16.28
CA GLU A 144 -5.73 9.62 16.62
C GLU A 144 -7.01 9.94 15.83
N PRO A 145 -7.97 10.68 16.41
CA PRO A 145 -9.12 11.18 15.66
C PRO A 145 -8.68 12.14 14.53
N PRO A 146 -9.30 12.07 13.33
CA PRO A 146 -8.81 12.81 12.17
C PRO A 146 -9.16 14.30 12.17
N TYR A 147 -10.13 14.76 12.98
CA TYR A 147 -10.65 16.15 12.92
C TYR A 147 -9.56 17.20 13.04
N ALA A 148 -8.72 17.12 14.08
CA ALA A 148 -7.66 18.09 14.32
C ALA A 148 -6.67 18.13 13.15
N ARG A 149 -6.34 16.97 12.58
CA ARG A 149 -5.38 16.84 11.47
C ARG A 149 -5.93 17.43 10.17
N VAL A 150 -7.21 17.22 9.89
CA VAL A 150 -7.89 17.79 8.72
C VAL A 150 -8.07 19.30 8.86
N ARG A 151 -8.44 19.78 10.06
CA ARG A 151 -8.48 21.21 10.37
C ARG A 151 -7.11 21.87 10.16
N ASP A 152 -6.04 21.26 10.66
CA ASP A 152 -4.68 21.80 10.53
C ASP A 152 -4.19 21.73 9.06
N LEU A 153 -4.59 20.71 8.31
CA LEU A 153 -4.38 20.63 6.86
C LEU A 153 -5.08 21.79 6.15
N ARG A 154 -6.37 22.04 6.44
CA ARG A 154 -7.13 23.16 5.88
C ARG A 154 -6.49 24.51 6.22
N ALA A 155 -6.06 24.71 7.47
CA ALA A 155 -5.34 25.92 7.88
C ALA A 155 -4.07 26.13 7.05
N THR A 156 -3.28 25.07 6.85
CA THR A 156 -2.07 25.13 6.00
C THR A 156 -2.41 25.39 4.52
N MET A 157 -3.50 24.83 4.00
CA MET A 157 -3.99 25.12 2.65
C MET A 157 -4.31 26.61 2.49
N ARG A 158 -5.00 27.22 3.47
CA ARG A 158 -5.30 28.67 3.48
C ARG A 158 -4.04 29.53 3.51
N GLU A 159 -3.07 29.19 4.37
CA GLU A 159 -1.76 29.87 4.41
C GLU A 159 -1.03 29.80 3.06
N CYS A 160 -1.24 28.73 2.32
CA CYS A 160 -0.68 28.50 0.99
C CYS A 160 -1.45 29.21 -0.14
N GLY A 161 -2.52 29.95 0.18
CA GLY A 161 -3.37 30.64 -0.79
C GLY A 161 -4.38 29.71 -1.49
N VAL A 162 -4.60 28.50 -0.99
CA VAL A 162 -5.58 27.56 -1.55
C VAL A 162 -6.96 27.88 -1.00
N SER A 163 -7.91 28.09 -1.91
CA SER A 163 -9.31 28.43 -1.58
C SER A 163 -10.01 27.33 -0.78
N ASP A 164 -10.92 27.72 0.10
CA ASP A 164 -11.82 26.81 0.83
C ASP A 164 -12.76 26.02 -0.09
N ALA A 165 -12.96 26.47 -1.32
CA ALA A 165 -13.72 25.74 -2.34
C ALA A 165 -12.98 24.51 -2.88
N VAL A 166 -11.65 24.44 -2.72
CA VAL A 166 -10.86 23.24 -3.08
C VAL A 166 -11.11 22.18 -1.99
N PRO A 167 -11.72 21.04 -2.32
CA PRO A 167 -12.15 20.08 -1.31
C PRO A 167 -10.96 19.35 -0.67
N VAL A 168 -11.09 19.08 0.62
CA VAL A 168 -10.34 17.99 1.25
C VAL A 168 -11.21 16.74 1.19
N PHE A 169 -10.65 15.63 0.70
CA PHE A 169 -11.29 14.33 0.71
C PHE A 169 -10.84 13.56 1.95
N MET A 170 -11.73 13.38 2.92
CA MET A 170 -11.47 12.53 4.09
C MET A 170 -11.51 11.05 3.65
N ALA A 171 -10.39 10.36 3.79
CA ALA A 171 -10.21 8.96 3.42
C ALA A 171 -9.70 8.15 4.60
N GLY A 172 -10.18 6.91 4.75
CA GLY A 172 -9.83 6.02 5.86
C GLY A 172 -10.82 6.13 7.03
N GLY A 173 -11.28 4.99 7.53
CA GLY A 173 -12.27 4.93 8.61
C GLY A 173 -13.70 5.35 8.26
N VAL A 174 -13.94 5.99 7.10
CA VAL A 174 -15.29 6.42 6.70
C VAL A 174 -16.19 5.22 6.42
N TRP A 175 -17.22 5.03 7.24
CA TRP A 175 -18.24 4.00 7.02
C TRP A 175 -19.58 4.63 6.63
N ALA A 176 -20.18 5.44 7.51
CA ALA A 176 -21.48 6.08 7.29
C ALA A 176 -21.36 7.61 7.44
N LEU A 177 -21.93 8.40 6.53
CA LEU A 177 -21.79 9.87 6.56
C LEU A 177 -22.44 10.54 7.78
N LYS A 178 -23.43 9.90 8.41
CA LYS A 178 -24.04 10.36 9.67
C LYS A 178 -23.01 10.46 10.82
N GLU A 179 -21.93 9.70 10.76
CA GLU A 179 -20.82 9.75 11.72
C GLU A 179 -19.95 11.00 11.54
N TRP A 180 -20.19 11.76 10.46
CA TRP A 180 -19.42 12.94 10.04
C TRP A 180 -20.30 14.17 9.87
N SER A 181 -21.52 14.20 10.45
CA SER A 181 -22.46 15.32 10.32
C SER A 181 -21.83 16.67 10.67
N ASP A 182 -21.00 16.69 11.72
CA ASP A 182 -20.39 17.91 12.26
C ASP A 182 -19.21 18.42 11.40
N TRP A 183 -18.85 17.68 10.35
CA TRP A 183 -17.84 18.08 9.38
C TRP A 183 -18.46 18.77 8.16
N ILE A 184 -19.67 18.39 7.80
CA ILE A 184 -20.33 18.85 6.57
C ILE A 184 -20.83 20.28 6.79
N GLY A 185 -20.36 21.21 5.96
CA GLY A 185 -20.68 22.64 6.09
C GLY A 185 -19.92 23.34 7.23
N ASN A 186 -18.94 22.67 7.84
CA ASN A 186 -18.12 23.24 8.92
C ASN A 186 -17.11 24.26 8.36
N PRO A 187 -17.18 25.55 8.75
CA PRO A 187 -16.27 26.58 8.26
C PRO A 187 -14.80 26.32 8.59
N GLU A 188 -14.47 25.58 9.65
CA GLU A 188 -13.07 25.26 9.97
C GLU A 188 -12.45 24.34 8.92
N LEU A 189 -13.24 23.47 8.30
CA LEU A 189 -12.81 22.44 7.34
C LEU A 189 -12.96 22.88 5.88
N GLY A 190 -13.80 23.88 5.59
CA GLY A 190 -14.10 24.33 4.23
C GLY A 190 -14.86 23.25 3.43
N ALA A 191 -14.68 23.22 2.10
CA ALA A 191 -15.26 22.15 1.30
C ALA A 191 -14.66 20.79 1.71
N ILE A 192 -15.53 19.85 2.06
CA ILE A 192 -15.18 18.49 2.46
C ILE A 192 -15.92 17.49 1.58
N ALA A 193 -15.23 16.42 1.20
CA ALA A 193 -15.78 15.25 0.54
C ALA A 193 -15.21 13.99 1.21
N PHE A 194 -15.74 12.82 0.86
CA PHE A 194 -15.35 11.56 1.48
C PHE A 194 -14.94 10.55 0.42
N GLN A 195 -13.86 9.81 0.67
CA GLN A 195 -13.36 8.77 -0.21
C GLN A 195 -13.47 7.40 0.47
N PHE A 196 -14.10 6.46 -0.23
CA PHE A 196 -14.33 5.09 0.25
C PHE A 196 -13.47 4.12 -0.55
N GLY A 197 -12.57 3.39 0.14
CA GLY A 197 -11.77 2.32 -0.47
C GLY A 197 -12.31 0.93 -0.17
N THR A 198 -12.53 0.63 1.11
CA THR A 198 -12.92 -0.72 1.55
C THR A 198 -14.38 -1.06 1.25
N ARG A 199 -15.34 -0.16 1.45
CA ARG A 199 -16.78 -0.46 1.20
C ARG A 199 -17.04 -0.93 -0.26
N PRO A 200 -16.54 -0.23 -1.30
CA PRO A 200 -16.76 -0.65 -2.69
C PRO A 200 -16.19 -2.02 -3.06
N LEU A 201 -15.24 -2.57 -2.28
CA LEU A 201 -14.74 -3.93 -2.49
C LEU A 201 -15.89 -4.95 -2.48
N LEU A 202 -16.88 -4.78 -1.59
CA LEU A 202 -18.02 -5.67 -1.44
C LEU A 202 -19.23 -5.17 -2.24
N THR A 203 -19.06 -5.06 -3.55
CA THR A 203 -20.12 -4.76 -4.51
C THR A 203 -20.16 -5.81 -5.62
N GLN A 204 -21.26 -5.87 -6.37
CA GLN A 204 -21.40 -6.80 -7.51
C GLN A 204 -20.38 -6.50 -8.61
N GLU A 205 -20.14 -5.22 -8.88
CA GLU A 205 -19.25 -4.71 -9.93
C GLU A 205 -17.76 -4.83 -9.56
N SER A 206 -17.45 -4.97 -8.27
CA SER A 206 -16.07 -5.19 -7.81
C SER A 206 -15.51 -6.49 -8.39
N PRO A 207 -14.32 -6.46 -9.02
CA PRO A 207 -13.73 -7.62 -9.69
C PRO A 207 -13.05 -8.60 -8.73
N ILE A 208 -13.07 -8.35 -7.41
CA ILE A 208 -12.50 -9.29 -6.44
C ILE A 208 -13.25 -10.63 -6.47
N SER A 209 -12.57 -11.72 -6.12
CA SER A 209 -13.15 -13.06 -6.12
C SER A 209 -14.31 -13.20 -5.13
N ASP A 210 -15.21 -14.15 -5.39
CA ASP A 210 -16.29 -14.46 -4.44
C ASP A 210 -15.72 -14.89 -3.09
N ALA A 211 -14.62 -15.67 -3.06
CA ALA A 211 -13.95 -16.02 -1.82
C ALA A 211 -13.55 -14.79 -1.01
N TRP A 212 -13.02 -13.73 -1.66
CA TRP A 212 -12.69 -12.47 -1.01
C TRP A 212 -13.95 -11.77 -0.48
N LYS A 213 -15.01 -11.67 -1.30
CA LYS A 213 -16.30 -11.08 -0.87
C LYS A 213 -16.87 -11.76 0.36
N HIS A 214 -16.90 -13.09 0.38
CA HIS A 214 -17.35 -13.89 1.53
C HIS A 214 -16.43 -13.70 2.73
N ARG A 215 -15.11 -13.67 2.53
CA ARG A 215 -14.15 -13.46 3.62
C ARG A 215 -14.37 -12.13 4.33
N LEU A 216 -14.66 -11.05 3.60
CA LEU A 216 -14.96 -9.73 4.19
C LEU A 216 -16.16 -9.76 5.15
N LEU A 217 -17.18 -10.58 4.86
CA LEU A 217 -18.39 -10.76 5.70
C LEU A 217 -18.12 -11.53 7.00
N THR A 218 -16.93 -12.12 7.18
CA THR A 218 -16.57 -12.92 8.37
C THR A 218 -15.65 -12.19 9.34
N LEU A 219 -15.18 -10.99 8.96
CA LEU A 219 -14.18 -10.24 9.73
C LEU A 219 -14.74 -9.77 11.07
N LYS A 220 -13.90 -9.88 12.11
CA LYS A 220 -14.15 -9.42 13.47
C LYS A 220 -13.32 -8.18 13.80
N PRO A 221 -13.72 -7.37 14.80
CA PRO A 221 -12.86 -6.32 15.32
C PRO A 221 -11.46 -6.87 15.66
N GLY A 222 -10.41 -6.25 15.11
CA GLY A 222 -9.02 -6.71 15.28
C GLY A 222 -8.48 -7.61 14.17
N ASP A 223 -9.30 -8.06 13.22
CA ASP A 223 -8.86 -8.89 12.09
C ASP A 223 -8.15 -8.10 10.98
N VAL A 224 -7.96 -6.78 11.13
CA VAL A 224 -7.13 -5.96 10.24
C VAL A 224 -5.92 -5.47 11.03
N LEU A 225 -4.74 -5.78 10.53
CA LEU A 225 -3.46 -5.43 11.13
C LEU A 225 -2.80 -4.28 10.37
N LEU A 226 -2.44 -3.23 11.10
CA LEU A 226 -1.51 -2.19 10.64
C LEU A 226 -0.08 -2.70 10.86
N HIS A 227 0.61 -3.08 9.78
CA HIS A 227 1.92 -3.74 9.83
C HIS A 227 2.97 -2.98 9.02
N ARG A 228 4.26 -3.30 9.22
CA ARG A 228 5.39 -2.69 8.49
C ARG A 228 6.23 -3.71 7.71
N PHE A 229 5.55 -4.70 7.15
CA PHE A 229 6.20 -5.75 6.33
C PHE A 229 6.34 -5.35 4.86
N SER A 230 5.74 -4.23 4.43
CA SER A 230 5.82 -3.77 3.05
C SER A 230 7.28 -3.60 2.62
N PRO A 231 7.68 -4.05 1.41
CA PRO A 231 9.04 -3.87 0.89
C PRO A 231 9.41 -2.40 0.66
N THR A 232 8.43 -1.48 0.68
CA THR A 232 8.65 -0.03 0.61
C THR A 232 9.05 0.58 1.97
N GLY A 233 8.88 -0.16 3.07
CA GLY A 233 9.11 0.33 4.44
C GLY A 233 7.97 1.16 5.03
N PHE A 234 6.91 1.42 4.25
CA PHE A 234 5.68 2.05 4.75
C PHE A 234 4.86 1.09 5.62
N TYR A 235 4.05 1.67 6.50
CA TYR A 235 2.99 0.93 7.16
C TYR A 235 1.91 0.55 6.15
N SER A 236 1.18 -0.52 6.42
CA SER A 236 0.06 -0.96 5.59
C SER A 236 -0.99 -1.68 6.42
N SER A 237 -2.26 -1.51 6.07
CA SER A 237 -3.39 -2.19 6.69
C SER A 237 -3.92 -3.31 5.80
N ALA A 238 -3.87 -4.53 6.32
CA ALA A 238 -4.33 -5.74 5.64
C ALA A 238 -5.07 -6.67 6.61
N VAL A 239 -5.94 -7.53 6.07
CA VAL A 239 -6.59 -8.59 6.84
C VAL A 239 -5.53 -9.54 7.39
N LYS A 240 -5.63 -9.86 8.68
CA LYS A 240 -4.80 -10.83 9.37
C LYS A 240 -5.27 -12.24 9.02
N ASN A 241 -4.70 -12.76 7.95
CA ASN A 241 -4.83 -14.13 7.48
C ASN A 241 -3.53 -14.92 7.75
N ASP A 242 -3.45 -16.15 7.24
CA ASP A 242 -2.27 -17.02 7.40
C ASP A 242 -1.01 -16.37 6.81
N PHE A 243 -1.14 -15.69 5.67
CA PHE A 243 -0.03 -14.94 5.06
C PHE A 243 0.52 -13.87 6.00
N ILE A 244 -0.31 -12.96 6.52
CA ILE A 244 0.15 -11.92 7.46
C ILE A 244 0.68 -12.55 8.76
N THR A 245 0.08 -13.64 9.22
CA THR A 245 0.52 -14.35 10.43
C THR A 245 1.92 -14.95 10.25
N ASP A 246 2.24 -15.53 9.08
CA ASP A 246 3.60 -15.97 8.77
C ASP A 246 4.60 -14.80 8.86
N LEU A 247 4.27 -13.62 8.31
CA LEU A 247 5.14 -12.45 8.39
C LEU A 247 5.42 -12.04 9.84
N VAL A 248 4.37 -12.01 10.69
CA VAL A 248 4.48 -11.71 12.13
C VAL A 248 5.37 -12.73 12.83
N ASP A 249 5.10 -14.02 12.59
CA ASP A 249 5.82 -15.09 13.25
C ASP A 249 7.30 -15.12 12.88
N ARG A 250 7.65 -14.79 11.63
CA ARG A 250 9.04 -14.61 11.19
C ARG A 250 9.73 -13.46 11.93
N SER A 251 9.02 -12.37 12.22
CA SER A 251 9.57 -11.28 13.04
C SER A 251 9.83 -11.73 14.48
N HIS A 252 9.05 -12.66 15.02
CA HIS A 252 9.29 -13.24 16.34
C HIS A 252 10.39 -14.30 16.36
N ARG A 253 10.57 -15.05 15.27
CA ARG A 253 11.66 -16.02 15.08
C ARG A 253 12.93 -15.36 14.53
N GLN A 254 13.41 -14.32 15.21
CA GLN A 254 14.58 -13.56 14.80
C GLN A 254 15.56 -13.33 15.95
N ILE A 255 16.87 -13.45 15.69
CA ILE A 255 17.94 -13.09 16.62
C ILE A 255 19.00 -12.20 15.97
N ALA A 256 19.70 -11.39 16.77
CA ALA A 256 20.89 -10.67 16.33
C ALA A 256 22.09 -11.63 16.21
N PHE A 257 23.03 -11.32 15.32
CA PHE A 257 24.29 -12.07 15.22
C PHE A 257 25.47 -11.17 14.82
N SER A 258 26.69 -11.62 15.09
CA SER A 258 27.93 -11.06 14.56
C SER A 258 28.75 -12.10 13.81
N SER A 259 29.64 -11.64 12.93
CA SER A 259 30.58 -12.51 12.20
C SER A 259 31.72 -13.04 13.07
N GLU A 260 31.99 -12.38 14.19
CA GLU A 260 33.03 -12.68 15.15
C GLU A 260 32.52 -12.50 16.58
N ALA A 261 33.22 -13.08 17.55
CA ALA A 261 32.88 -12.94 18.96
C ALA A 261 33.05 -11.47 19.39
N MET A 262 31.98 -10.82 19.82
CA MET A 262 32.00 -9.41 20.17
C MET A 262 30.88 -9.04 21.15
N GLY A 263 31.21 -8.30 22.20
CA GLY A 263 30.25 -7.95 23.24
C GLY A 263 29.62 -9.21 23.85
N ASP A 264 28.30 -9.25 23.88
CA ASP A 264 27.54 -10.40 24.41
C ASP A 264 27.39 -11.57 23.41
N HIS A 265 27.83 -11.38 22.15
CA HIS A 265 27.84 -12.45 21.15
C HIS A 265 29.03 -13.38 21.35
N VAL A 266 28.92 -14.28 22.32
CA VAL A 266 29.98 -15.21 22.73
C VAL A 266 29.64 -16.67 22.43
N ALA A 267 28.42 -16.97 22.01
CA ALA A 267 27.99 -18.33 21.74
C ALA A 267 28.04 -18.63 20.23
N GLU A 268 28.77 -19.68 19.86
CA GLU A 268 28.83 -20.14 18.47
C GLU A 268 27.52 -20.81 18.04
N LEU A 269 26.98 -20.38 16.91
CA LEU A 269 25.83 -21.00 16.26
C LEU A 269 26.20 -21.36 14.79
N PRO A 270 26.27 -22.67 14.45
CA PRO A 270 26.48 -23.09 13.06
C PRO A 270 25.19 -22.91 12.25
N ILE A 271 25.27 -22.15 11.15
CA ILE A 271 24.10 -21.90 10.27
C ILE A 271 24.31 -22.38 8.84
N GLY A 272 23.19 -22.80 8.23
CA GLY A 272 23.10 -23.26 6.84
C GLY A 272 23.82 -24.59 6.57
N ALA A 273 23.69 -25.10 5.35
CA ALA A 273 24.24 -26.40 4.94
C ALA A 273 25.76 -26.53 5.14
N ARG A 274 26.51 -25.41 5.06
CA ARG A 274 27.97 -25.38 5.25
C ARG A 274 28.40 -25.19 6.71
N LYS A 275 27.46 -25.16 7.67
CA LYS A 275 27.70 -24.95 9.11
C LYS A 275 28.62 -23.76 9.38
N ARG A 276 28.38 -22.64 8.69
CA ARG A 276 29.17 -21.40 8.90
C ARG A 276 28.89 -20.90 10.31
N ILE A 277 29.93 -20.67 11.09
CA ILE A 277 29.80 -20.16 12.45
C ILE A 277 29.41 -18.68 12.40
N VAL A 278 28.41 -18.33 13.19
CA VAL A 278 28.11 -16.97 13.61
C VAL A 278 28.08 -16.91 15.13
N TRP A 279 28.18 -15.71 15.67
CA TRP A 279 28.20 -15.47 17.10
C TRP A 279 26.91 -14.78 17.54
N VAL A 280 26.27 -15.32 18.56
CA VAL A 280 24.99 -14.83 19.11
C VAL A 280 25.08 -14.82 20.64
N THR A 281 24.09 -14.24 21.32
CA THR A 281 24.02 -14.38 22.78
C THR A 281 23.72 -15.83 23.19
N PRO A 282 24.13 -16.29 24.38
CA PRO A 282 23.76 -17.62 24.86
C PRO A 282 22.24 -17.88 24.86
N HIS A 283 21.44 -16.85 25.20
CA HIS A 283 19.99 -16.91 25.17
C HIS A 283 19.45 -17.10 23.74
N ASP A 284 19.95 -16.31 22.79
CA ASP A 284 19.54 -16.41 21.38
C ASP A 284 19.93 -17.75 20.76
N LYS A 285 21.06 -18.34 21.18
CA LYS A 285 21.44 -19.69 20.77
C LYS A 285 20.42 -20.73 21.24
N GLU A 286 19.96 -20.64 22.48
CA GLU A 286 18.94 -21.56 23.02
C GLU A 286 17.64 -21.45 22.20
N GLN A 287 17.17 -20.22 21.95
CA GLN A 287 15.98 -19.96 21.12
C GLN A 287 16.15 -20.50 19.70
N ALA A 288 17.29 -20.23 19.05
CA ALA A 288 17.58 -20.72 17.70
C ALA A 288 17.55 -22.24 17.63
N LEU A 289 18.20 -22.93 18.57
CA LEU A 289 18.22 -24.39 18.62
C LEU A 289 16.82 -24.97 18.85
N ALA A 290 16.00 -24.33 19.68
CA ALA A 290 14.61 -24.72 19.88
C ALA A 290 13.78 -24.58 18.59
N TRP A 291 13.91 -23.47 17.85
CA TRP A 291 13.22 -23.30 16.56
C TRP A 291 13.70 -24.29 15.51
N MET A 292 15.01 -24.55 15.44
CA MET A 292 15.57 -25.56 14.54
C MET A 292 15.04 -26.96 14.86
N ALA A 293 14.91 -27.30 16.15
CA ALA A 293 14.30 -28.56 16.57
C ALA A 293 12.80 -28.65 16.22
N ALA A 294 12.11 -27.51 16.20
CA ALA A 294 10.71 -27.39 15.76
C ALA A 294 10.53 -27.36 14.23
N GLY A 295 11.61 -27.49 13.44
CA GLY A 295 11.57 -27.57 11.97
C GLY A 295 11.92 -26.27 11.23
N PHE A 296 12.19 -25.17 11.93
CA PHE A 296 12.64 -23.90 11.32
C PHE A 296 14.16 -23.90 11.14
N THR A 297 14.65 -24.79 10.28
CA THR A 297 16.08 -25.09 10.15
C THR A 297 16.87 -24.09 9.30
N GLU A 298 16.18 -23.26 8.51
CA GLU A 298 16.83 -22.33 7.58
C GLU A 298 16.97 -20.94 8.22
N ALA A 299 18.22 -20.51 8.44
CA ALA A 299 18.54 -19.18 8.96
C ALA A 299 18.84 -18.20 7.80
N LEU A 300 17.91 -17.30 7.53
CA LEU A 300 18.03 -16.27 6.49
C LEU A 300 18.57 -14.96 7.08
N ARG A 301 19.61 -14.40 6.47
CA ARG A 301 20.21 -13.13 6.90
C ARG A 301 19.36 -11.94 6.47
N THR A 302 19.24 -10.95 7.35
CA THR A 302 18.58 -9.67 7.07
C THR A 302 19.62 -8.56 6.81
N PRO A 303 19.18 -7.36 6.40
CA PRO A 303 20.04 -6.16 6.32
C PRO A 303 20.56 -5.66 7.67
N ASP A 304 19.90 -6.03 8.78
CA ASP A 304 20.14 -5.45 10.11
C ASP A 304 21.04 -6.33 10.99
N ASN A 305 21.84 -7.21 10.38
CA ASN A 305 22.65 -8.21 11.09
C ASN A 305 21.82 -9.12 12.01
N THR A 306 20.64 -9.50 11.55
CA THR A 306 19.80 -10.50 12.23
C THR A 306 19.63 -11.75 11.35
N LEU A 307 19.25 -12.86 12.00
CA LEU A 307 18.84 -14.10 11.37
C LEU A 307 17.36 -14.33 11.62
N VAL A 308 16.62 -14.64 10.56
CA VAL A 308 15.22 -15.08 10.63
C VAL A 308 15.17 -16.58 10.35
N PHE A 309 14.45 -17.33 11.19
CA PHE A 309 14.34 -18.79 11.08
C PHE A 309 13.01 -19.19 10.44
N VAL A 310 13.11 -19.96 9.36
CA VAL A 310 11.98 -20.51 8.59
C VAL A 310 12.22 -21.98 8.26
N ASP A 311 11.18 -22.68 7.82
CA ASP A 311 11.34 -24.03 7.28
C ASP A 311 11.95 -24.01 5.86
N ALA A 312 12.33 -25.19 5.36
CA ALA A 312 12.99 -25.35 4.07
C ALA A 312 12.12 -24.93 2.87
N VAL A 313 10.81 -25.16 2.94
CA VAL A 313 9.87 -24.83 1.86
C VAL A 313 9.73 -23.31 1.75
N LYS A 314 9.53 -22.63 2.89
CA LYS A 314 9.42 -21.17 2.96
C LYS A 314 10.73 -20.49 2.57
N ALA A 315 11.88 -21.03 2.96
CA ALA A 315 13.18 -20.50 2.53
C ALA A 315 13.35 -20.53 1.01
N GLU A 316 12.94 -21.62 0.37
CA GLU A 316 13.00 -21.75 -1.09
C GLU A 316 12.02 -20.81 -1.78
N GLU A 317 10.79 -20.70 -1.25
CA GLU A 317 9.79 -19.76 -1.74
C GLU A 317 10.30 -18.31 -1.72
N ILE A 318 10.85 -17.87 -0.58
CA ILE A 318 11.41 -16.51 -0.43
C ILE A 318 12.52 -16.27 -1.45
N ARG A 319 13.46 -17.21 -1.60
CA ARG A 319 14.57 -17.08 -2.55
C ARG A 319 14.06 -17.01 -3.98
N LYS A 320 13.10 -17.88 -4.34
CA LYS A 320 12.47 -17.88 -5.66
C LYS A 320 11.80 -16.54 -5.95
N ASP A 321 10.99 -16.03 -5.03
CA ASP A 321 10.31 -14.74 -5.21
C ASP A 321 11.29 -13.57 -5.34
N GLN A 322 12.42 -13.61 -4.64
CA GLN A 322 13.49 -12.63 -4.79
C GLN A 322 14.15 -12.72 -6.17
N VAL A 323 14.42 -13.92 -6.68
CA VAL A 323 15.00 -14.16 -8.01
C VAL A 323 14.05 -13.73 -9.12
N ASP A 324 12.76 -13.99 -8.94
CA ASP A 324 11.70 -13.69 -9.91
C ASP A 324 11.29 -12.21 -9.92
N CYS A 325 11.91 -11.36 -9.09
CA CYS A 325 11.66 -9.93 -9.03
C CYS A 325 11.66 -9.26 -10.43
N MET A 326 10.62 -8.47 -10.68
CA MET A 326 10.37 -7.76 -11.95
C MET A 326 10.65 -6.25 -11.84
N GLY A 327 11.18 -5.79 -10.70
CA GLY A 327 11.55 -4.38 -10.50
C GLY A 327 10.37 -3.41 -10.36
N CYS A 328 9.30 -3.81 -9.68
CA CYS A 328 8.05 -3.03 -9.64
C CYS A 328 8.02 -1.80 -8.74
N LEU A 329 9.00 -1.67 -7.85
CA LEU A 329 9.13 -0.54 -6.95
C LEU A 329 10.35 0.29 -7.32
N SER A 330 10.32 1.57 -6.98
CA SER A 330 11.47 2.47 -7.04
C SER A 330 12.65 1.90 -6.24
N GLN A 331 12.35 1.33 -5.07
CA GLN A 331 13.25 0.61 -4.18
C GLN A 331 12.48 -0.51 -3.46
N CYS A 332 13.07 -1.71 -3.39
CA CYS A 332 12.43 -2.89 -2.81
C CYS A 332 13.34 -3.56 -1.79
N ALA A 333 13.00 -3.46 -0.50
CA ALA A 333 13.75 -4.12 0.57
C ALA A 333 13.72 -5.65 0.42
N PHE A 334 12.59 -6.23 -0.01
CA PHE A 334 12.45 -7.67 -0.13
C PHE A 334 13.42 -8.29 -1.15
N SER A 335 13.59 -7.67 -2.32
CA SER A 335 14.40 -8.24 -3.41
C SER A 335 15.79 -7.65 -3.55
N ASN A 336 16.07 -6.54 -2.85
CA ASN A 336 17.18 -5.61 -2.99
C ASN A 336 17.20 -4.73 -4.26
N TRP A 337 16.16 -4.80 -5.09
CA TRP A 337 16.04 -4.00 -6.31
C TRP A 337 15.94 -2.50 -6.04
N ALA A 338 16.53 -1.69 -6.92
CA ALA A 338 16.24 -0.25 -7.03
C ALA A 338 16.29 0.21 -8.50
N GLN A 339 15.43 1.15 -8.86
CA GLN A 339 15.45 1.83 -10.16
C GLN A 339 16.56 2.90 -10.17
N ASN A 340 17.79 2.44 -10.35
CA ASN A 340 18.98 3.26 -10.52
C ASN A 340 19.99 2.52 -11.42
N ASP A 341 21.07 3.18 -11.81
CA ASP A 341 22.10 2.59 -12.68
C ASP A 341 22.71 1.30 -12.13
N ALA A 342 22.76 1.15 -10.80
CA ALA A 342 23.30 -0.03 -10.14
C ALA A 342 22.30 -1.21 -10.06
N GLY A 343 20.99 -0.97 -10.27
CA GLY A 343 19.94 -1.97 -10.15
C GLY A 343 19.77 -2.55 -8.74
N THR A 344 20.26 -1.84 -7.71
CA THR A 344 20.30 -2.34 -6.33
C THR A 344 20.19 -1.21 -5.30
N THR A 345 19.62 -1.53 -4.14
CA THR A 345 19.62 -0.66 -2.95
C THR A 345 20.98 -0.62 -2.25
N GLY A 346 21.92 -1.50 -2.63
CA GLY A 346 23.19 -1.70 -1.93
C GLY A 346 23.05 -2.46 -0.60
N LYS A 347 21.83 -2.83 -0.21
CA LYS A 347 21.54 -3.63 0.99
C LYS A 347 21.25 -5.08 0.62
N LYS A 348 21.30 -5.96 1.62
CA LYS A 348 20.81 -7.34 1.46
C LYS A 348 19.30 -7.32 1.19
N ALA A 349 18.83 -8.38 0.54
CA ALA A 349 17.41 -8.66 0.44
C ALA A 349 16.86 -8.99 1.84
N ASP A 350 15.66 -8.49 2.18
CA ASP A 350 15.07 -8.64 3.50
C ASP A 350 14.00 -9.74 3.52
N PRO A 351 14.30 -10.92 4.09
CA PRO A 351 13.35 -12.04 4.14
C PRO A 351 12.18 -11.80 5.11
N ARG A 352 12.19 -10.72 5.90
CA ARG A 352 11.07 -10.32 6.76
C ARG A 352 9.94 -9.67 5.98
N SER A 353 10.22 -9.22 4.76
CA SER A 353 9.25 -8.65 3.83
C SER A 353 8.74 -9.71 2.85
N PHE A 354 8.11 -9.29 1.75
CA PHE A 354 7.52 -10.16 0.74
C PHE A 354 7.42 -9.45 -0.61
N CYS A 355 7.14 -10.21 -1.67
CA CYS A 355 6.87 -9.65 -2.99
C CYS A 355 5.44 -9.14 -3.09
N ILE A 356 5.23 -7.84 -2.84
CA ILE A 356 3.89 -7.23 -2.85
C ILE A 356 3.15 -7.36 -4.19
N GLN A 357 3.86 -7.30 -5.31
CA GLN A 357 3.20 -7.44 -6.61
C GLN A 357 2.72 -8.87 -6.84
N LYS A 358 3.52 -9.89 -6.48
CA LYS A 358 3.09 -11.30 -6.59
C LYS A 358 1.79 -11.49 -5.83
N THR A 359 1.77 -11.08 -4.56
CA THR A 359 0.63 -11.40 -3.71
C THR A 359 -0.65 -10.65 -4.09
N LEU A 360 -0.53 -9.37 -4.47
CA LEU A 360 -1.67 -8.60 -4.98
C LEU A 360 -2.17 -9.10 -6.34
N GLN A 361 -1.28 -9.54 -7.22
CA GLN A 361 -1.68 -10.13 -8.51
C GLN A 361 -2.37 -11.47 -8.31
N ASN A 362 -1.86 -12.31 -7.42
CA ASN A 362 -2.46 -13.61 -7.13
C ASN A 362 -3.89 -13.44 -6.57
N ILE A 363 -4.07 -12.69 -5.48
CA ILE A 363 -5.40 -12.52 -4.86
C ILE A 363 -6.40 -11.85 -5.82
N GLY A 364 -5.95 -10.90 -6.64
CA GLY A 364 -6.77 -10.23 -7.65
C GLY A 364 -7.20 -11.12 -8.81
N HIS A 365 -6.57 -12.28 -9.00
CA HIS A 365 -6.84 -13.23 -10.08
C HIS A 365 -7.17 -14.64 -9.57
N GLY A 366 -7.81 -14.73 -8.40
CA GLY A 366 -8.35 -15.99 -7.87
C GLY A 366 -7.40 -16.78 -6.96
N GLY A 367 -6.30 -16.18 -6.53
CA GLY A 367 -5.43 -16.72 -5.48
C GLY A 367 -6.16 -16.88 -4.15
N ASP A 368 -5.60 -17.71 -3.29
CA ASP A 368 -6.17 -18.04 -1.98
C ASP A 368 -6.14 -16.84 -1.04
N VAL A 369 -7.31 -16.44 -0.56
CA VAL A 369 -7.49 -15.26 0.30
C VAL A 369 -6.84 -15.41 1.67
N GLU A 370 -6.54 -16.65 2.11
CA GLU A 370 -5.82 -16.87 3.37
C GLU A 370 -4.29 -16.79 3.21
N ASN A 371 -3.78 -17.02 2.00
CA ASN A 371 -2.35 -17.13 1.71
C ASN A 371 -1.78 -15.97 0.86
N GLU A 372 -2.57 -14.90 0.69
CA GLU A 372 -2.16 -13.73 -0.10
C GLU A 372 -2.41 -12.40 0.65
N LEU A 373 -1.85 -11.30 0.14
CA LEU A 373 -2.03 -9.98 0.75
C LEU A 373 -3.44 -9.44 0.47
N MET A 374 -4.29 -9.42 1.50
CA MET A 374 -5.67 -8.94 1.40
C MET A 374 -5.80 -7.54 2.05
N PHE A 375 -5.69 -6.48 1.26
CA PHE A 375 -5.85 -5.12 1.78
C PHE A 375 -7.29 -4.81 2.22
N ALA A 376 -7.41 -4.18 3.38
CA ALA A 376 -8.67 -3.68 3.93
C ALA A 376 -8.39 -2.60 4.98
N GLY A 377 -9.29 -1.63 5.12
CA GLY A 377 -9.24 -0.64 6.21
C GLY A 377 -9.77 -1.22 7.51
N HIS A 378 -9.43 -0.61 8.64
CA HIS A 378 -9.72 -1.15 9.97
C HIS A 378 -11.21 -1.33 10.28
N ASN A 379 -12.10 -0.64 9.57
CA ASN A 379 -13.55 -0.78 9.72
C ASN A 379 -14.16 -1.93 8.90
N ALA A 380 -13.35 -2.75 8.22
CA ALA A 380 -13.84 -3.86 7.39
C ALA A 380 -14.68 -4.89 8.19
N TYR A 381 -14.43 -5.06 9.48
CA TYR A 381 -15.25 -5.93 10.35
C TYR A 381 -16.74 -5.54 10.36
N ARG A 382 -17.06 -4.29 10.02
CA ARG A 382 -18.45 -3.82 9.97
C ARG A 382 -19.25 -4.48 8.86
N PHE A 383 -18.61 -5.07 7.83
CA PHE A 383 -19.33 -5.89 6.84
C PHE A 383 -20.12 -7.03 7.49
N ALA A 384 -19.57 -7.66 8.53
CA ALA A 384 -20.23 -8.78 9.22
C ALA A 384 -21.46 -8.35 10.04
N ASN A 385 -21.50 -7.09 10.49
CA ASN A 385 -22.47 -6.62 11.50
C ASN A 385 -23.43 -5.56 10.97
N ASP A 386 -23.14 -4.94 9.83
CA ASP A 386 -23.99 -3.93 9.21
C ASP A 386 -25.22 -4.61 8.56
N PRO A 387 -26.46 -4.27 8.98
CA PRO A 387 -27.68 -4.87 8.44
C PRO A 387 -27.82 -4.75 6.93
N PHE A 388 -27.14 -3.78 6.30
CA PHE A 388 -27.14 -3.64 4.85
C PHE A 388 -26.60 -4.89 4.14
N TYR A 389 -25.66 -5.61 4.74
CA TYR A 389 -25.07 -6.83 4.18
C TYR A 389 -25.65 -8.12 4.78
N ALA A 390 -26.74 -8.02 5.55
CA ALA A 390 -27.35 -9.16 6.23
C ALA A 390 -27.75 -10.28 5.24
N GLY A 391 -27.60 -11.53 5.68
CA GLY A 391 -27.88 -12.71 4.84
C GLY A 391 -26.90 -12.88 3.67
N GLY A 392 -25.75 -12.21 3.70
CA GLY A 392 -24.75 -12.25 2.62
C GLY A 392 -25.13 -11.39 1.42
N PHE A 393 -25.98 -10.38 1.62
CA PHE A 393 -26.35 -9.47 0.53
C PHE A 393 -25.14 -8.67 0.04
N ILE A 394 -24.89 -8.72 -1.27
CA ILE A 394 -23.85 -7.95 -1.93
C ILE A 394 -24.53 -6.89 -2.82
N PRO A 395 -24.46 -5.60 -2.45
CA PRO A 395 -25.13 -4.52 -3.19
C PRO A 395 -24.46 -4.26 -4.54
N THR A 396 -25.20 -3.67 -5.47
CA THR A 396 -24.59 -2.95 -6.59
C THR A 396 -23.92 -1.67 -6.10
N VAL A 397 -22.97 -1.13 -6.86
CA VAL A 397 -22.37 0.18 -6.59
C VAL A 397 -23.44 1.25 -6.48
N ARG A 398 -24.48 1.19 -7.33
CA ARG A 398 -25.62 2.11 -7.26
C ARG A 398 -26.35 2.01 -5.92
N GLN A 399 -26.68 0.80 -5.45
CA GLN A 399 -27.32 0.61 -4.15
C GLN A 399 -26.46 1.10 -2.99
N LEU A 400 -25.15 0.89 -3.05
CA LEU A 400 -24.21 1.42 -2.05
C LEU A 400 -24.21 2.96 -2.05
N VAL A 401 -24.17 3.61 -3.23
CA VAL A 401 -24.22 5.07 -3.34
C VAL A 401 -25.55 5.63 -2.86
N ASP A 402 -26.67 5.02 -3.25
CA ASP A 402 -28.01 5.41 -2.80
C ASP A 402 -28.12 5.31 -1.27
N ARG A 403 -27.52 4.28 -0.66
CA ARG A 403 -27.44 4.11 0.79
C ARG A 403 -26.61 5.22 1.45
N MET A 404 -25.43 5.52 0.93
CA MET A 404 -24.55 6.60 1.42
C MET A 404 -25.23 7.97 1.35
N ALA A 405 -26.04 8.21 0.31
CA ALA A 405 -26.79 9.47 0.16
C ALA A 405 -27.84 9.67 1.27
N THR A 406 -28.30 8.60 1.94
CA THR A 406 -29.16 8.72 3.14
C THR A 406 -28.39 9.04 4.43
N GLY A 407 -27.06 9.05 4.37
CA GLY A 407 -26.17 9.21 5.52
C GLY A 407 -25.56 7.90 6.05
N GLU A 408 -25.79 6.75 5.40
CA GLU A 408 -25.53 5.41 5.96
C GLU A 408 -24.40 4.60 5.29
#